data_AF-A0AAD2CF42-F1
#
_entry.id   AF-A0AAD2CF42-F1
#
_cell.length_a   1.000
_cell.length_b   1.000
_cell.length_c   1.000
_cell.angle_alpha   90.00
_cell.angle_beta   90.00
_cell.angle_gamma   90.00
#
_symmetry.space_group_name_H-M   'P 1'
#
loop_
_entity.id
_entity.type
_entity.pdbx_description
1 polymer ?
#
loop_
_entity_poly.entity_id
_entity_poly.type
_entity_poly.pdbx_seq_one_letter_code
_entity_poly.pdbx_strand_id
1 'polypeptide(L)'
;MPQNLDQETRNSIFWVSVIIDSSLVVANLVIITRKIPKAQRKDVSLLLWGCLKTLVIMGILSHVCTEALIQFGTNATPAGVDEDHYHVNTSDLSSSINFCENDFVHSRHVAEPSNSISSLTTYCPLALLGLHLRPHSLLLKPDVGKLRFTLAYLSLFAIGLGSFWLHSQLTAVSQGGDELPILWYLGIATFIVVDCLLDIRATPGAKKHRTSLWLVGFSTISSAVATLTYIFNREDFFFFHMIFTTYLILILLGEGILTFSDFSKYGDSGSFREKVLLPLVSCNIWVYLSASFLWVSEMLFCHDATTDFRWGATLAPWIFDRAIHAGWHCTSALLVFMTIQILLSVWGFQQGWGEPQLRWFGAPYVYFEKKTRQA
;
A
#
# COMPACT_ATOMS: atom_id res chain seq x y z
N MET A 1 3.13 -10.89 20.38
CA MET A 1 3.02 -11.64 19.11
C MET A 1 1.65 -11.28 18.56
N PRO A 2 1.39 -11.37 17.24
CA PRO A 2 0.01 -11.40 16.82
C PRO A 2 -0.68 -12.47 17.65
N GLN A 3 -1.65 -12.07 18.47
CA GLN A 3 -1.92 -12.79 19.72
C GLN A 3 -2.39 -14.24 19.47
N ASN A 4 -2.83 -14.52 18.25
CA ASN A 4 -3.47 -15.75 17.79
C ASN A 4 -2.75 -16.49 16.64
N LEU A 5 -1.62 -16.01 16.10
CA LEU A 5 -0.88 -16.73 15.06
C LEU A 5 0.03 -17.81 15.65
N ASP A 6 -0.06 -19.05 15.16
CA ASP A 6 0.83 -20.14 15.58
C ASP A 6 2.27 -19.93 15.07
N GLN A 7 3.24 -20.59 15.72
CA GLN A 7 4.66 -20.42 15.42
C GLN A 7 5.05 -20.88 14.01
N GLU A 8 4.39 -21.91 13.47
CA GLU A 8 4.69 -22.45 12.14
C GLU A 8 4.26 -21.47 11.04
N THR A 9 3.04 -20.93 11.16
CA THR A 9 2.53 -19.89 10.27
C THR A 9 3.42 -18.65 10.31
N ARG A 10 3.83 -18.20 11.51
CA ARG A 10 4.79 -17.09 11.66
C ARG A 10 6.11 -17.33 10.95
N ASN A 11 6.70 -18.52 11.13
CA ASN A 11 7.96 -18.86 10.48
C ASN A 11 7.83 -18.88 8.96
N SER A 12 6.71 -19.43 8.45
CA SER A 12 6.43 -19.48 7.02
C SER A 12 6.29 -18.07 6.41
N ILE A 13 5.51 -17.21 7.07
CA ILE A 13 5.36 -15.79 6.71
C ILE A 13 6.71 -15.07 6.71
N PHE A 14 7.51 -15.27 7.76
CA PHE A 14 8.83 -14.67 7.87
C PHE A 14 9.73 -15.08 6.70
N TRP A 15 9.81 -16.38 6.40
CA TRP A 15 10.66 -16.85 5.31
C TRP A 15 10.21 -16.33 3.95
N VAL A 16 8.90 -16.27 3.70
CA VAL A 16 8.35 -15.70 2.47
C VAL A 16 8.68 -14.20 2.37
N SER A 17 8.38 -13.42 3.41
CA SER A 17 8.56 -11.96 3.43
C SER A 17 10.02 -11.51 3.46
N VAL A 18 10.90 -12.25 4.14
CA VAL A 18 12.30 -11.84 4.28
C VAL A 18 13.15 -12.39 3.14
N ILE A 19 13.01 -13.67 2.76
CA ILE A 19 13.88 -14.21 1.71
C ILE A 19 13.44 -13.72 0.34
N ILE A 20 12.18 -13.96 -0.03
CA ILE A 20 11.76 -13.84 -1.43
C ILE A 20 11.65 -12.36 -1.80
N ASP A 21 10.90 -11.64 -0.99
CA ASP A 21 10.57 -10.23 -1.17
C ASP A 21 11.81 -9.34 -1.05
N SER A 22 12.60 -9.49 0.02
CA SER A 22 13.79 -8.65 0.20
C SER A 22 14.87 -8.92 -0.85
N SER A 23 15.05 -10.18 -1.28
CA SER A 23 16.05 -10.49 -2.32
C SER A 23 15.70 -9.83 -3.66
N LEU A 24 14.42 -9.87 -4.04
CA LEU A 24 13.94 -9.22 -5.27
C LEU A 24 14.11 -7.71 -5.20
N VAL A 25 13.77 -7.12 -4.07
CA VAL A 25 13.84 -5.66 -3.88
C VAL A 25 15.30 -5.19 -3.83
N VAL A 26 16.18 -5.93 -3.16
CA VAL A 26 17.61 -5.65 -3.14
C VAL A 26 18.20 -5.76 -4.54
N ALA A 27 17.79 -6.76 -5.34
CA ALA A 27 18.21 -6.87 -6.73
C ALA A 27 17.80 -5.63 -7.55
N ASN A 28 16.54 -5.20 -7.45
CA ASN A 28 16.06 -3.98 -8.09
C ASN A 28 16.82 -2.74 -7.61
N LEU A 29 17.05 -2.60 -6.30
CA LEU A 29 17.78 -1.48 -5.71
C LEU A 29 19.23 -1.41 -6.22
N VAL A 30 19.92 -2.55 -6.28
CA VAL A 30 21.30 -2.63 -6.79
C VAL A 30 21.36 -2.26 -8.27
N ILE A 31 20.43 -2.76 -9.08
CA ILE A 31 20.38 -2.45 -10.51
C ILE A 31 20.08 -0.95 -10.71
N ILE A 32 19.11 -0.41 -9.98
CA ILE A 32 18.71 0.99 -10.05
C ILE A 32 19.85 1.91 -9.62
N THR A 33 20.40 1.72 -8.42
CA THR A 33 21.45 2.59 -7.87
C THR A 33 22.71 2.65 -8.74
N ARG A 34 23.06 1.56 -9.44
CA ARG A 34 24.16 1.53 -10.41
C ARG A 34 23.87 2.31 -11.68
N LYS A 35 22.59 2.44 -12.05
CA LYS A 35 22.15 3.09 -13.29
C LYS A 35 21.69 4.54 -13.09
N ILE A 36 21.50 5.03 -11.87
CA ILE A 36 21.18 6.45 -11.62
C ILE A 36 22.39 7.33 -11.99
N PRO A 37 22.26 8.23 -12.99
CA PRO A 37 23.31 9.19 -13.32
C PRO A 37 23.64 10.08 -12.11
N LYS A 38 24.92 10.45 -11.91
CA LYS A 38 25.33 11.30 -10.78
C LYS A 38 24.52 12.60 -10.68
N ALA A 39 24.17 13.21 -11.82
CA ALA A 39 23.35 14.42 -11.89
C ALA A 39 21.95 14.23 -11.27
N GLN A 40 21.38 13.03 -11.36
CA GLN A 40 20.01 12.72 -10.90
C GLN A 40 19.93 12.32 -9.42
N ARG A 41 21.06 12.07 -8.75
CA ARG A 41 21.06 11.68 -7.32
C ARG A 41 20.40 12.73 -6.44
N LYS A 42 20.57 14.02 -6.76
CA LYS A 42 19.95 15.12 -6.02
C LYS A 42 18.42 15.06 -6.08
N ASP A 43 17.86 14.76 -7.25
CA ASP A 43 16.41 14.71 -7.46
C ASP A 43 15.80 13.51 -6.72
N VAL A 44 16.47 12.36 -6.74
CA VAL A 44 16.07 11.20 -5.92
C VAL A 44 16.13 11.51 -4.43
N SER A 45 17.20 12.17 -3.95
CA SER A 45 17.30 12.57 -2.55
C SER A 45 16.22 13.57 -2.14
N LEU A 46 15.88 14.54 -3.00
CA LEU A 46 14.81 15.49 -2.75
C LEU A 46 13.44 14.80 -2.69
N LEU A 47 13.20 13.84 -3.58
CA LEU A 47 11.98 13.04 -3.57
C LEU A 47 11.87 12.19 -2.31
N LEU A 48 12.94 11.49 -1.91
CA LEU A 48 12.98 10.73 -0.66
C LEU A 48 12.73 11.60 0.57
N TRP A 49 13.30 12.81 0.59
CA TRP A 49 13.05 13.78 1.65
C TRP A 49 11.58 14.24 1.67
N GLY A 50 10.99 14.42 0.48
CA GLY A 50 9.55 14.59 0.34
C GLY A 50 8.79 13.43 0.96
N CYS A 51 9.06 12.19 0.51
CA CYS A 51 8.40 10.97 0.98
C CYS A 51 8.47 10.89 2.52
N LEU A 52 9.64 11.18 3.11
CA LEU A 52 9.81 11.24 4.57
C LEU A 52 8.93 12.31 5.23
N LYS A 53 8.85 13.52 4.66
CA LYS A 53 7.95 14.57 5.16
C LYS A 53 6.48 14.13 5.11
N THR A 54 6.05 13.46 4.04
CA THR A 54 4.70 12.89 3.93
C THR A 54 4.44 11.92 5.08
N LEU A 55 5.35 10.98 5.31
CA LEU A 55 5.23 9.97 6.37
C LEU A 55 5.20 10.61 7.76
N VAL A 56 6.03 11.62 8.01
CA VAL A 56 6.02 12.35 9.29
C VAL A 56 4.67 13.07 9.51
N ILE A 57 4.15 13.75 8.48
CA ILE A 57 2.84 14.43 8.58
C ILE A 57 1.73 13.41 8.84
N MET A 58 1.73 12.29 8.11
CA MET A 58 0.78 11.20 8.30
C MET A 58 0.85 10.61 9.71
N GLY A 59 2.05 10.33 10.22
CA GLY A 59 2.26 9.82 11.57
C GLY A 59 1.80 10.80 12.66
N ILE A 60 2.10 12.09 12.52
CA ILE A 60 1.64 13.13 13.46
C ILE A 60 0.11 13.23 13.43
N LEU A 61 -0.50 13.30 12.24
CA LEU A 61 -1.96 13.39 12.10
C LEU A 61 -2.64 12.17 12.71
N SER A 62 -2.14 10.97 12.40
CA SER A 62 -2.63 9.73 12.99
C SER A 62 -2.56 9.78 14.51
N HIS A 63 -1.38 10.10 15.07
CA HIS A 63 -1.19 10.13 16.52
C HIS A 63 -2.13 11.14 17.20
N VAL A 64 -2.23 12.37 16.69
CA VAL A 64 -3.13 13.40 17.24
C VAL A 64 -4.58 12.93 17.22
N CYS A 65 -5.03 12.32 16.12
CA CYS A 65 -6.40 11.79 16.01
C CYS A 65 -6.63 10.58 16.93
N THR A 66 -5.62 9.71 17.11
CA THR A 66 -5.68 8.59 18.05
C THR A 66 -5.84 9.07 19.49
N GLU A 67 -5.04 10.05 19.91
CA GLU A 67 -5.13 10.61 21.27
C GLU A 67 -6.51 11.25 21.51
N ALA A 68 -7.06 11.95 20.52
CA ALA A 68 -8.41 12.50 20.61
C ALA A 68 -9.48 11.39 20.76
N LEU A 69 -9.35 10.28 20.02
CA LEU A 69 -10.25 9.13 20.13
C LEU A 69 -10.17 8.47 21.51
N ILE A 70 -8.96 8.28 22.04
CA ILE A 70 -8.72 7.68 23.36
C ILE A 70 -9.29 8.56 24.47
N GLN A 71 -9.07 9.87 24.41
CA GLN A 71 -9.64 10.81 25.37
C GLN A 71 -11.18 10.81 25.32
N PHE A 72 -11.77 10.68 24.14
CA PHE A 72 -13.22 10.57 24.03
C PHE A 72 -13.75 9.25 24.61
N GLY A 73 -13.08 8.12 24.32
CA GLY A 73 -13.46 6.80 24.82
C GLY A 73 -13.41 6.71 26.35
N THR A 74 -12.33 7.21 26.96
CA THR A 74 -12.13 7.20 28.41
C THR A 74 -13.13 8.08 29.16
N ASN A 75 -13.48 9.26 28.63
CA ASN A 75 -14.44 10.17 29.25
C ASN A 75 -15.90 9.70 29.13
N ALA A 76 -16.21 8.83 28.16
CA ALA A 76 -17.57 8.34 27.93
C ALA A 76 -17.99 7.20 28.88
N THR A 77 -17.05 6.59 29.61
CA THR A 77 -17.33 5.52 30.57
C THR A 77 -17.76 6.12 31.92
N PRO A 78 -19.01 5.92 32.37
CA PRO A 78 -19.48 6.52 33.62
C PRO A 78 -18.67 6.02 34.81
N ALA A 79 -18.24 6.94 35.69
CA ALA A 79 -17.56 6.61 36.92
C ALA A 79 -18.48 5.70 37.78
N GLY A 80 -18.04 4.46 38.03
CA GLY A 80 -18.74 3.49 38.87
C GLY A 80 -19.41 2.31 38.14
N VAL A 81 -19.19 2.12 36.84
CA VAL A 81 -19.47 0.82 36.20
C VAL A 81 -18.24 -0.05 36.34
N ASP A 82 -18.36 -1.19 37.04
CA ASP A 82 -17.27 -2.15 37.24
C ASP A 82 -16.63 -2.55 35.90
N GLU A 83 -15.30 -2.41 35.81
CA GLU A 83 -14.50 -2.84 34.66
C GLU A 83 -14.71 -4.35 34.36
N ASP A 84 -15.03 -5.15 35.39
CA ASP A 84 -15.30 -6.59 35.29
C ASP A 84 -16.57 -6.94 34.48
N HIS A 85 -17.46 -5.97 34.20
CA HIS A 85 -18.70 -6.21 33.46
C HIS A 85 -18.63 -5.93 31.96
N TYR A 86 -17.49 -5.42 31.46
CA TYR A 86 -17.28 -5.15 30.03
C TYR A 86 -16.25 -6.08 29.40
N HIS A 87 -16.27 -7.36 29.75
CA HIS A 87 -15.65 -8.36 28.91
C HIS A 87 -16.38 -8.35 27.56
N VAL A 88 -15.77 -7.69 26.56
CA VAL A 88 -16.05 -8.00 25.15
C VAL A 88 -15.98 -9.51 25.07
N ASN A 89 -17.10 -10.14 24.72
CA ASN A 89 -17.18 -11.58 24.72
C ASN A 89 -16.13 -12.06 23.72
N THR A 90 -15.05 -12.68 24.22
CA THR A 90 -13.91 -13.05 23.37
C THR A 90 -14.32 -14.05 22.28
N SER A 91 -15.49 -14.68 22.41
CA SER A 91 -16.13 -15.44 21.34
C SER A 91 -16.47 -14.63 20.09
N ASP A 92 -16.58 -13.31 20.20
CA ASP A 92 -16.92 -12.41 19.10
C ASP A 92 -15.66 -12.00 18.31
N LEU A 93 -14.47 -12.15 18.92
CA LEU A 93 -13.17 -12.03 18.26
C LEU A 93 -12.95 -13.26 17.38
N SER A 94 -13.04 -13.03 16.07
CA SER A 94 -13.04 -14.11 15.08
C SER A 94 -12.08 -13.85 13.91
N SER A 95 -11.31 -12.77 13.95
CA SER A 95 -10.23 -12.57 12.99
C SER A 95 -9.14 -13.65 13.20
N SER A 96 -8.57 -14.14 12.11
CA SER A 96 -7.44 -15.08 12.14
C SER A 96 -6.11 -14.41 12.48
N ILE A 97 -6.08 -13.08 12.53
CA ILE A 97 -4.96 -12.27 12.98
C ILE A 97 -5.43 -11.19 13.97
N ASN A 98 -4.64 -10.99 15.02
CA ASN A 98 -4.76 -9.92 16.02
C ASN A 98 -3.38 -9.24 16.11
N PHE A 99 -3.30 -7.91 16.20
CA PHE A 99 -2.04 -7.18 16.13
C PHE A 99 -1.44 -6.94 17.52
N CYS A 100 -0.40 -6.09 17.60
CA CYS A 100 0.32 -5.89 18.86
C CYS A 100 -0.35 -4.89 19.82
N GLU A 101 -1.21 -4.02 19.31
CA GLU A 101 -1.95 -3.05 20.12
C GLU A 101 -2.92 -3.77 21.07
N ASN A 102 -3.06 -3.29 22.31
CA ASN A 102 -3.96 -3.94 23.27
C ASN A 102 -5.43 -3.67 22.96
N ASP A 103 -6.20 -4.75 22.79
CA ASP A 103 -7.62 -4.73 22.44
C ASP A 103 -8.50 -4.04 23.49
N PHE A 104 -9.31 -3.08 23.04
CA PHE A 104 -10.39 -2.41 23.79
C PHE A 104 -9.98 -1.72 25.08
N VAL A 105 -8.67 -1.50 25.32
CA VAL A 105 -8.16 -0.88 26.55
C VAL A 105 -8.68 0.54 26.75
N HIS A 106 -8.90 1.29 25.65
CA HIS A 106 -9.29 2.70 25.72
C HIS A 106 -10.75 2.96 25.40
N SER A 107 -11.44 2.00 24.79
CA SER A 107 -12.82 2.14 24.34
C SER A 107 -13.40 0.76 24.07
N ARG A 108 -14.65 0.54 24.46
CA ARG A 108 -15.42 -0.67 24.12
C ARG A 108 -15.82 -0.76 22.64
N HIS A 109 -15.62 0.32 21.87
CA HIS A 109 -16.09 0.44 20.49
C HIS A 109 -14.99 0.25 19.45
N VAL A 110 -13.73 0.42 19.85
CA VAL A 110 -12.57 0.36 18.96
C VAL A 110 -11.51 -0.47 19.65
N ALA A 111 -11.23 -1.64 19.09
CA ALA A 111 -10.26 -2.59 19.66
C ALA A 111 -8.85 -1.99 19.68
N GLU A 112 -8.38 -1.50 18.54
CA GLU A 112 -7.02 -1.00 18.37
C GLU A 112 -7.07 0.46 17.85
N PRO A 113 -7.15 1.47 18.74
CA PRO A 113 -7.31 2.87 18.36
C PRO A 113 -6.20 3.44 17.47
N SER A 114 -4.92 3.15 17.75
CA SER A 114 -3.79 3.59 16.92
C SER A 114 -3.90 3.01 15.52
N ASN A 115 -4.13 1.70 15.42
CA ASN A 115 -4.22 1.00 14.14
C ASN A 115 -5.45 1.45 13.35
N SER A 116 -6.61 1.59 13.99
CA SER A 116 -7.84 2.07 13.35
C SER A 116 -7.67 3.46 12.75
N ILE A 117 -7.22 4.43 13.55
CA ILE A 117 -7.11 5.83 13.12
C ILE A 117 -6.00 6.01 12.09
N SER A 118 -4.86 5.33 12.23
CA SER A 118 -3.80 5.37 11.23
C SER A 118 -4.31 4.89 9.87
N SER A 119 -5.13 3.83 9.79
CA SER A 119 -5.72 3.40 8.52
C SER A 119 -6.58 4.49 7.86
N LEU A 120 -7.48 5.11 8.64
CA LEU A 120 -8.38 6.13 8.12
C LEU A 120 -7.64 7.42 7.71
N THR A 121 -6.66 7.85 8.50
CA THR A 121 -5.92 9.11 8.29
C THR A 121 -4.82 9.01 7.23
N THR A 122 -4.49 7.82 6.75
CA THR A 122 -3.40 7.60 5.78
C THR A 122 -3.92 7.20 4.41
N TYR A 123 -4.63 6.08 4.31
CA TYR A 123 -5.12 5.53 3.03
C TYR A 123 -6.17 6.43 2.38
N CYS A 124 -7.18 6.87 3.14
CA CYS A 124 -8.29 7.62 2.59
C CYS A 124 -7.87 8.99 2.03
N PRO A 125 -7.06 9.81 2.73
CA PRO A 125 -6.57 11.07 2.19
C PRO A 125 -5.73 10.89 0.92
N LEU A 126 -4.85 9.89 0.86
CA LEU A 126 -4.05 9.62 -0.34
C LEU A 126 -4.92 9.15 -1.53
N ALA A 127 -5.94 8.34 -1.28
CA ALA A 127 -6.90 7.95 -2.32
C ALA A 127 -7.68 9.15 -2.86
N LEU A 128 -8.21 10.01 -1.97
CA LEU A 128 -8.93 11.22 -2.34
C LEU A 128 -8.04 12.20 -3.09
N LEU A 129 -6.79 12.36 -2.64
CA LEU A 129 -5.78 13.15 -3.33
C LEU A 129 -5.55 12.64 -4.75
N GLY A 130 -5.37 11.33 -4.92
CA GLY A 130 -5.21 10.69 -6.22
C GLY A 130 -6.41 10.89 -7.13
N LEU A 131 -7.64 10.74 -6.60
CA LEU A 131 -8.89 10.99 -7.33
C LEU A 131 -9.07 12.46 -7.73
N HIS A 132 -8.59 13.39 -6.90
CA HIS A 132 -8.68 14.82 -7.15
C HIS A 132 -7.66 15.31 -8.18
N LEU A 133 -6.39 14.88 -8.05
CA LEU A 133 -5.28 15.32 -8.90
C LEU A 133 -5.12 14.54 -10.21
N ARG A 134 -5.93 13.50 -10.42
CA ARG A 134 -5.85 12.68 -11.63
C ARG A 134 -6.01 13.54 -12.89
N PRO A 135 -5.25 13.28 -13.97
CA PRO A 135 -5.31 14.07 -15.19
C PRO A 135 -6.74 14.25 -15.71
N HIS A 136 -7.12 15.48 -16.06
CA HIS A 136 -8.46 15.79 -16.59
C HIS A 136 -8.83 14.97 -17.85
N SER A 137 -7.82 14.48 -18.58
CA SER A 137 -7.98 13.52 -19.68
C SER A 137 -8.68 12.23 -19.26
N LEU A 138 -8.60 11.83 -17.98
CA LEU A 138 -9.31 10.69 -17.39
C LEU A 138 -10.82 10.94 -17.27
N LEU A 139 -11.25 12.18 -17.04
CA LEU A 139 -12.64 12.54 -16.77
C LEU A 139 -13.47 12.72 -18.06
N LEU A 140 -12.85 13.23 -19.13
CA LEU A 140 -13.58 13.70 -20.32
C LEU A 140 -14.12 12.61 -21.25
N LYS A 141 -13.54 11.41 -21.22
CA LYS A 141 -13.98 10.27 -22.05
C LYS A 141 -13.70 8.98 -21.30
N PRO A 142 -14.64 8.41 -20.53
CA PRO A 142 -14.44 7.15 -19.86
C PRO A 142 -14.21 6.06 -20.91
N ASP A 143 -12.98 5.55 -20.93
CA ASP A 143 -12.60 4.32 -21.62
C ASP A 143 -12.19 3.35 -20.52
N VAL A 144 -12.30 2.05 -20.76
CA VAL A 144 -11.86 0.97 -19.86
C VAL A 144 -10.42 1.24 -19.39
N GLY A 145 -9.57 1.75 -20.30
CA GLY A 145 -8.20 2.13 -19.99
C GLY A 145 -8.04 3.25 -18.96
N LYS A 146 -9.05 4.08 -18.72
CA LYS A 146 -9.01 5.19 -17.75
C LYS A 146 -9.67 4.82 -16.43
N LEU A 147 -10.66 3.93 -16.47
CA LEU A 147 -11.37 3.46 -15.29
C LEU A 147 -10.44 2.72 -14.33
N ARG A 148 -9.44 1.99 -14.85
CA ARG A 148 -8.47 1.22 -14.05
C ARG A 148 -7.78 2.03 -12.94
N PHE A 149 -7.39 3.28 -13.19
CA PHE A 149 -6.73 4.12 -12.19
C PHE A 149 -7.73 4.68 -11.18
N THR A 150 -8.96 4.94 -11.62
CA THR A 150 -10.04 5.30 -10.71
C THR A 150 -10.36 4.13 -9.78
N LEU A 151 -10.45 2.91 -10.31
CA LEU A 151 -10.63 1.71 -9.51
C LEU A 151 -9.46 1.49 -8.56
N ALA A 152 -8.21 1.68 -8.99
CA ALA A 152 -7.05 1.55 -8.10
C ALA A 152 -7.11 2.52 -6.91
N TYR A 153 -7.47 3.80 -7.12
CA TYR A 153 -7.65 4.74 -6.00
C TYR A 153 -8.88 4.43 -5.15
N LEU A 154 -9.97 3.95 -5.74
CA LEU A 154 -11.14 3.52 -4.98
C LEU A 154 -10.82 2.28 -4.13
N SER A 155 -10.01 1.35 -4.64
CA SER A 155 -9.49 0.23 -3.87
C SER A 155 -8.60 0.72 -2.74
N LEU A 156 -7.69 1.67 -2.97
CA LEU A 156 -6.90 2.31 -1.90
C LEU A 156 -7.80 2.94 -0.80
N PHE A 157 -8.89 3.60 -1.19
CA PHE A 157 -9.87 4.14 -0.25
C PHE A 157 -10.58 3.03 0.53
N ALA A 158 -10.99 1.96 -0.16
CA ALA A 158 -11.65 0.80 0.43
C ALA A 158 -10.72 0.05 1.41
N ILE A 159 -9.43 -0.06 1.11
CA ILE A 159 -8.42 -0.61 2.04
C ILE A 159 -8.41 0.22 3.33
N GLY A 160 -8.39 1.55 3.24
CA GLY A 160 -8.44 2.41 4.43
C GLY A 160 -9.67 2.20 5.32
N LEU A 161 -10.85 2.08 4.70
CA LEU A 161 -12.09 1.81 5.42
C LEU A 161 -12.15 0.40 5.99
N GLY A 162 -11.69 -0.59 5.21
CA GLY A 162 -11.61 -1.99 5.59
C GLY A 162 -10.69 -2.21 6.77
N SER A 163 -9.46 -1.68 6.69
CA SER A 163 -8.47 -1.72 7.75
C SER A 163 -8.96 -1.01 9.02
N PHE A 164 -9.57 0.19 8.89
CA PHE A 164 -10.23 0.84 10.04
C PHE A 164 -11.29 -0.07 10.68
N TRP A 165 -12.11 -0.74 9.87
CA TRP A 165 -13.14 -1.64 10.38
C TRP A 165 -12.57 -2.88 11.06
N LEU A 166 -11.52 -3.49 10.48
CA LEU A 166 -10.79 -4.62 11.08
C LEU A 166 -10.26 -4.23 12.46
N HIS A 167 -9.46 -3.18 12.55
CA HIS A 167 -8.83 -2.75 13.80
C HIS A 167 -9.84 -2.22 14.82
N SER A 168 -11.05 -1.87 14.40
CA SER A 168 -12.11 -1.47 15.32
C SER A 168 -12.83 -2.67 15.95
N GLN A 169 -12.88 -3.83 15.29
CA GLN A 169 -13.81 -4.92 15.64
C GLN A 169 -13.16 -6.31 15.78
N LEU A 170 -12.06 -6.58 15.07
CA LEU A 170 -11.34 -7.87 15.09
C LEU A 170 -12.24 -9.10 14.82
N THR A 171 -13.16 -8.95 13.86
CA THR A 171 -14.04 -10.04 13.40
C THR A 171 -13.58 -10.60 12.06
N ALA A 172 -13.96 -11.85 11.74
CA ALA A 172 -13.70 -12.44 10.43
C ALA A 172 -14.31 -11.64 9.27
N VAL A 173 -15.45 -10.96 9.50
CA VAL A 173 -16.10 -10.14 8.48
C VAL A 173 -15.35 -8.85 8.25
N SER A 174 -14.95 -8.16 9.33
CA SER A 174 -14.16 -6.93 9.24
C SER A 174 -12.77 -7.20 8.65
N GLN A 175 -12.17 -8.36 8.95
CA GLN A 175 -10.93 -8.81 8.32
C GLN A 175 -11.07 -8.98 6.81
N GLY A 176 -12.13 -9.65 6.35
CA GLY A 176 -12.43 -9.72 4.92
C GLY A 176 -12.67 -8.34 4.29
N GLY A 177 -13.18 -7.38 5.08
CA GLY A 177 -13.31 -5.99 4.70
C GLY A 177 -11.99 -5.28 4.42
N ASP A 178 -10.89 -5.67 5.08
CA ASP A 178 -9.54 -5.14 4.85
C ASP A 178 -8.80 -5.90 3.74
N GLU A 179 -8.73 -7.23 3.88
CA GLU A 179 -7.88 -8.08 3.06
C GLU A 179 -8.38 -8.21 1.61
N LEU A 180 -9.71 -8.26 1.38
CA LEU A 180 -10.23 -8.37 0.02
C LEU A 180 -9.95 -7.12 -0.83
N PRO A 181 -10.21 -5.87 -0.38
CA PRO A 181 -9.80 -4.68 -1.11
C PRO A 181 -8.31 -4.65 -1.48
N ILE A 182 -7.42 -5.16 -0.61
CA ILE A 182 -5.99 -5.31 -0.91
C ILE A 182 -5.79 -6.24 -2.11
N LEU A 183 -6.39 -7.43 -2.11
CA LEU A 183 -6.27 -8.39 -3.22
C LEU A 183 -6.82 -7.83 -4.53
N TRP A 184 -7.93 -7.09 -4.50
CA TRP A 184 -8.49 -6.44 -5.68
C TRP A 184 -7.60 -5.30 -6.20
N TYR A 185 -7.02 -4.49 -5.32
CA TYR A 185 -6.02 -3.49 -5.71
C TYR A 185 -4.83 -4.15 -6.41
N LEU A 186 -4.29 -5.22 -5.82
CA LEU A 186 -3.14 -5.95 -6.36
C LEU A 186 -3.46 -6.57 -7.74
N GLY A 187 -4.65 -7.12 -7.91
CA GLY A 187 -5.14 -7.61 -9.19
C GLY A 187 -5.22 -6.49 -10.26
N ILE A 188 -5.72 -5.31 -9.88
CA ILE A 188 -5.77 -4.13 -10.76
C ILE A 188 -4.36 -3.64 -11.13
N ALA A 189 -3.46 -3.52 -10.15
CA ALA A 189 -2.08 -3.07 -10.37
C ALA A 189 -1.33 -4.04 -11.30
N THR A 190 -1.46 -5.35 -11.07
CA THR A 190 -0.90 -6.40 -11.93
C THR A 190 -1.45 -6.31 -13.35
N PHE A 191 -2.75 -6.09 -13.51
CA PHE A 191 -3.36 -5.83 -14.81
C PHE A 191 -2.73 -4.63 -15.52
N ILE A 192 -2.57 -3.50 -14.82
CA ILE A 192 -1.99 -2.29 -15.40
C ILE A 192 -0.54 -2.53 -15.86
N VAL A 193 0.25 -3.18 -15.01
CA VAL A 193 1.64 -3.57 -15.32
C VAL A 193 1.70 -4.39 -16.61
N VAL A 194 0.90 -5.46 -16.70
CA VAL A 194 0.91 -6.36 -17.85
C VAL A 194 0.45 -5.64 -19.12
N ASP A 195 -0.60 -4.82 -19.05
CA ASP A 195 -1.08 -4.03 -20.20
C ASP A 195 0.01 -3.06 -20.70
N CYS A 196 0.72 -2.39 -19.78
CA CYS A 196 1.84 -1.51 -20.14
C CYS A 196 2.98 -2.29 -20.82
N LEU A 197 3.35 -3.46 -20.30
CA LEU A 197 4.41 -4.30 -20.87
C LEU A 197 4.04 -4.83 -22.26
N LEU A 198 2.79 -5.24 -22.47
CA LEU A 198 2.30 -5.67 -23.77
C LEU A 198 2.32 -4.52 -24.78
N ASP A 199 1.93 -3.31 -24.37
CA ASP A 199 1.99 -2.14 -25.24
C ASP A 199 3.42 -1.83 -25.67
N ILE A 200 4.42 -1.94 -24.78
CA ILE A 200 5.85 -1.78 -25.14
C ILE A 200 6.28 -2.79 -26.21
N ARG A 201 5.85 -4.05 -26.11
CA ARG A 201 6.21 -5.11 -27.05
C ARG A 201 5.46 -5.04 -28.38
N ALA A 202 4.36 -4.30 -28.46
CA ALA A 202 3.61 -4.15 -29.70
C ALA A 202 4.47 -3.49 -30.79
N THR A 203 4.42 -4.05 -32.01
CA THR A 203 5.21 -3.60 -33.15
C THR A 203 4.87 -2.16 -33.56
N PRO A 204 5.87 -1.34 -33.95
CA PRO A 204 5.61 -0.02 -34.52
C PRO A 204 4.67 -0.14 -35.73
N GLY A 205 3.53 0.56 -35.69
CA GLY A 205 2.51 0.53 -36.74
C GLY A 205 1.36 -0.45 -36.50
N ALA A 206 1.41 -1.30 -35.47
CA ALA A 206 0.21 -1.97 -34.98
C ALA A 206 -0.83 -0.93 -34.55
N LYS A 207 -2.12 -1.18 -34.81
CA LYS A 207 -3.20 -0.32 -34.29
C LYS A 207 -2.95 -0.13 -32.79
N LYS A 208 -2.95 1.14 -32.34
CA LYS A 208 -2.73 1.55 -30.94
C LYS A 208 -3.38 0.51 -30.03
N HIS A 209 -2.59 -0.14 -29.18
CA HIS A 209 -3.07 -1.22 -28.32
C HIS A 209 -4.21 -0.66 -27.47
N ARG A 210 -5.44 -0.99 -27.87
CA ARG A 210 -6.62 -0.76 -27.06
C ARG A 210 -6.55 -1.80 -25.95
N THR A 211 -6.74 -1.38 -24.71
CA THR A 211 -6.74 -2.28 -23.54
C THR A 211 -7.39 -3.59 -23.89
N SER A 212 -6.63 -4.68 -23.78
CA SER A 212 -7.14 -5.94 -24.30
C SER A 212 -8.26 -6.46 -23.41
N LEU A 213 -9.46 -6.65 -23.98
CA LEU A 213 -10.60 -7.17 -23.23
C LEU A 213 -10.32 -8.55 -22.62
N TRP A 214 -9.49 -9.37 -23.27
CA TRP A 214 -9.10 -10.67 -22.70
C TRP A 214 -8.27 -10.49 -21.43
N LEU A 215 -7.43 -9.45 -21.35
CA LEU A 215 -6.59 -9.20 -20.19
C LEU A 215 -7.43 -8.69 -19.01
N VAL A 216 -8.45 -7.87 -19.30
CA VAL A 216 -9.46 -7.48 -18.31
C VAL A 216 -10.20 -8.71 -17.78
N GLY A 217 -10.65 -9.59 -18.68
CA GLY A 217 -11.29 -10.86 -18.32
C GLY A 217 -10.40 -11.74 -17.45
N PHE A 218 -9.14 -11.94 -17.86
CA PHE A 218 -8.15 -12.73 -17.12
C PHE A 218 -7.88 -12.17 -15.72
N SER A 219 -7.63 -10.86 -15.60
CA SER A 219 -7.41 -10.22 -14.30
C SER A 219 -8.64 -10.31 -13.38
N THR A 220 -9.84 -10.18 -13.95
CA THR A 220 -11.10 -10.31 -13.19
C THR A 220 -11.27 -11.74 -12.68
N ILE A 221 -11.04 -12.75 -13.53
CA ILE A 221 -11.10 -14.17 -13.13
C ILE A 221 -10.03 -14.47 -12.07
N SER A 222 -8.81 -14.00 -12.25
CA SER A 222 -7.72 -14.18 -11.28
C SER A 222 -8.07 -13.57 -9.91
N SER A 223 -8.67 -12.37 -9.90
CA SER A 223 -9.10 -11.70 -8.66
C SER A 223 -10.29 -12.41 -8.00
N ALA A 224 -11.21 -12.95 -8.80
CA ALA A 224 -12.33 -13.77 -8.31
C ALA A 224 -11.85 -15.08 -7.70
N VAL A 225 -10.92 -15.79 -8.35
CA VAL A 225 -10.29 -17.00 -7.82
C VAL A 225 -9.56 -16.70 -6.51
N ALA A 226 -8.77 -15.62 -6.46
CA ALA A 226 -8.12 -15.17 -5.23
C ALA A 226 -9.13 -14.90 -4.10
N THR A 227 -10.25 -14.24 -4.41
CA THR A 227 -11.34 -13.98 -3.46
C THR A 227 -11.97 -15.27 -2.95
N LEU A 228 -12.23 -16.24 -3.83
CA LEU A 228 -12.80 -17.53 -3.44
C LEU A 228 -11.82 -18.33 -2.57
N THR A 229 -10.55 -18.41 -2.98
CA THR A 229 -9.50 -19.07 -2.19
C THR A 229 -9.40 -18.45 -0.82
N TYR A 230 -9.44 -17.11 -0.72
CA TYR A 230 -9.48 -16.41 0.55
C TYR A 230 -10.69 -16.80 1.39
N ILE A 231 -11.91 -16.68 0.85
CA ILE A 231 -13.15 -16.96 1.60
C ILE A 231 -13.16 -18.39 2.15
N PHE A 232 -12.73 -19.38 1.36
CA PHE A 232 -12.70 -20.78 1.77
C PHE A 232 -11.60 -21.11 2.79
N ASN A 233 -10.57 -20.28 2.92
CA ASN A 233 -9.43 -20.52 3.81
C ASN A 233 -9.16 -19.35 4.77
N ARG A 234 -10.17 -18.50 5.05
CA ARG A 234 -10.00 -17.25 5.81
C ARG A 234 -9.53 -17.43 7.25
N GLU A 235 -9.75 -18.62 7.81
CA GLU A 235 -9.31 -19.00 9.16
C GLU A 235 -7.78 -19.11 9.24
N ASP A 236 -7.11 -19.29 8.11
CA ASP A 236 -5.65 -19.36 8.00
C ASP A 236 -5.11 -18.18 7.19
N PHE A 237 -4.49 -17.23 7.91
CA PHE A 237 -3.88 -16.03 7.34
C PHE A 237 -2.79 -16.35 6.29
N PHE A 238 -2.20 -17.55 6.32
CA PHE A 238 -1.19 -17.97 5.35
C PHE A 238 -1.70 -17.89 3.90
N PHE A 239 -2.95 -18.28 3.64
CA PHE A 239 -3.51 -18.25 2.27
C PHE A 239 -3.63 -16.83 1.73
N PHE A 240 -4.10 -15.89 2.56
CA PHE A 240 -4.10 -14.48 2.19
C PHE A 240 -2.68 -14.00 1.87
N HIS A 241 -1.73 -14.27 2.77
CA HIS A 241 -0.34 -13.83 2.62
C HIS A 241 0.32 -14.38 1.34
N MET A 242 0.09 -15.65 1.00
CA MET A 242 0.63 -16.25 -0.22
C MET A 242 0.09 -15.60 -1.51
N ILE A 243 -1.22 -15.33 -1.56
CA ILE A 243 -1.86 -14.65 -2.70
C ILE A 243 -1.35 -13.20 -2.79
N PHE A 244 -1.33 -12.49 -1.66
CA PHE A 244 -0.80 -11.14 -1.53
C PHE A 244 0.63 -11.04 -2.09
N THR A 245 1.54 -11.88 -1.57
CA THR A 245 2.95 -11.88 -1.95
C THR A 245 3.15 -12.24 -3.41
N THR A 246 2.35 -13.18 -3.95
CA THR A 246 2.41 -13.54 -5.37
C THR A 246 2.10 -12.34 -6.27
N TYR A 247 1.01 -11.61 -6.03
CA TYR A 247 0.70 -10.43 -6.82
C TYR A 247 1.73 -9.31 -6.62
N LEU A 248 2.16 -9.09 -5.38
CA LEU A 248 3.17 -8.09 -5.05
C LEU A 248 4.48 -8.33 -5.81
N ILE A 249 4.98 -9.57 -5.85
CA ILE A 249 6.16 -9.96 -6.63
C ILE A 249 5.98 -9.67 -8.11
N LEU A 250 4.80 -10.00 -8.68
CA LEU A 250 4.51 -9.71 -10.10
C LEU A 250 4.54 -8.21 -10.40
N ILE A 251 4.01 -7.38 -9.49
CA ILE A 251 4.04 -5.91 -9.61
C ILE A 251 5.48 -5.41 -9.54
N LEU A 252 6.25 -5.82 -8.53
CA LEU A 252 7.64 -5.39 -8.33
C LEU A 252 8.55 -5.80 -9.49
N LEU A 253 8.40 -7.03 -10.00
CA LEU A 253 9.09 -7.51 -11.20
C LEU A 253 8.71 -6.66 -12.43
N GLY A 254 7.42 -6.42 -12.60
CA GLY A 254 6.91 -5.63 -13.70
C GLY A 254 7.37 -4.18 -13.69
N GLU A 255 7.35 -3.51 -12.53
CA GLU A 255 7.91 -2.16 -12.33
C GLU A 255 9.41 -2.13 -12.66
N GLY A 256 10.16 -3.14 -12.22
CA GLY A 256 11.57 -3.30 -12.58
C GLY A 256 11.79 -3.40 -14.10
N ILE A 257 11.00 -4.24 -14.78
CA ILE A 257 11.07 -4.38 -16.25
C ILE A 257 10.68 -3.07 -16.94
N LEU A 258 9.59 -2.43 -16.51
CA LEU A 258 9.14 -1.14 -17.06
C LEU A 258 10.22 -0.07 -16.92
N THR A 259 10.91 0.01 -15.78
CA THR A 259 11.98 0.98 -15.53
C THR A 259 13.10 0.92 -16.56
N PHE A 260 13.41 -0.28 -17.09
CA PHE A 260 14.49 -0.48 -18.06
C PHE A 260 14.01 -0.71 -19.49
N SER A 261 12.69 -0.68 -19.73
CA SER A 261 12.11 -0.87 -21.06
C SER A 261 12.32 0.35 -21.95
N ASP A 262 12.42 0.14 -23.26
CA ASP A 262 12.55 1.24 -24.22
C ASP A 262 11.20 1.86 -24.57
N PHE A 263 11.05 3.15 -24.25
CA PHE A 263 9.88 3.96 -24.58
C PHE A 263 10.10 4.91 -25.77
N SER A 264 11.16 4.73 -26.55
CA SER A 264 11.54 5.62 -27.67
C SER A 264 10.41 5.85 -28.68
N LYS A 265 9.52 4.87 -28.85
CA LYS A 265 8.34 4.97 -29.74
C LYS A 265 7.25 5.94 -29.26
N TYR A 266 7.29 6.39 -28.01
CA TYR A 266 6.26 7.28 -27.44
C TYR A 266 6.74 8.72 -27.25
N GLY A 267 8.07 8.94 -27.21
CA GLY A 267 8.67 10.25 -27.00
C GLY A 267 10.11 10.16 -26.51
N ASP A 268 10.60 11.20 -25.83
CA ASP A 268 11.93 11.21 -25.21
C ASP A 268 11.97 10.25 -23.99
N SER A 269 12.25 8.98 -24.29
CA SER A 269 12.42 7.88 -23.34
C SER A 269 13.48 8.17 -22.27
N GLY A 270 14.55 8.90 -22.64
CA GLY A 270 15.65 9.24 -21.72
C GLY A 270 15.18 10.21 -20.66
N SER A 271 14.62 11.35 -21.08
CA SER A 271 14.09 12.38 -20.17
C SER A 271 12.97 11.82 -19.28
N PHE A 272 12.03 11.04 -19.82
CA PHE A 272 10.97 10.40 -19.03
C PHE A 272 11.54 9.46 -17.97
N ARG A 273 12.44 8.56 -18.36
CA ARG A 273 13.02 7.57 -17.45
C ARG A 273 13.80 8.25 -16.33
N GLU A 274 14.65 9.22 -16.68
CA GLU A 274 15.56 9.86 -15.72
C GLU A 274 14.85 10.80 -14.75
N LYS A 275 13.88 11.60 -15.24
CA LYS A 275 13.26 12.66 -14.43
C LYS A 275 12.02 12.20 -13.67
N VAL A 276 11.38 11.10 -14.09
CA VAL A 276 10.09 10.67 -13.54
C VAL A 276 10.15 9.24 -13.02
N LEU A 277 10.42 8.27 -13.90
CA LEU A 277 10.25 6.86 -13.57
C LEU A 277 11.29 6.38 -12.55
N LEU A 278 12.57 6.67 -12.79
CA LEU A 278 13.66 6.21 -11.94
C LEU A 278 13.60 6.81 -10.52
N PRO A 279 13.33 8.12 -10.33
CA PRO A 279 13.12 8.67 -8.99
C PRO A 279 11.92 8.05 -8.27
N LEU A 280 10.77 7.91 -8.94
CA LEU A 280 9.57 7.32 -8.32
C LEU A 280 9.81 5.88 -7.87
N VAL A 281 10.30 5.02 -8.76
CA VAL A 281 10.57 3.60 -8.44
C VAL A 281 11.62 3.49 -7.35
N SER A 282 12.62 4.38 -7.34
CA SER A 282 13.61 4.44 -6.25
C SER A 282 12.98 4.79 -4.91
N CYS A 283 12.11 5.82 -4.82
CA CYS A 283 11.40 6.10 -3.56
C CYS A 283 10.48 4.93 -3.20
N ASN A 284 9.78 4.33 -4.17
CA ASN A 284 8.87 3.21 -3.96
C ASN A 284 9.55 2.01 -3.29
N ILE A 285 10.75 1.66 -3.74
CA ILE A 285 11.57 0.59 -3.14
C ILE A 285 11.90 0.90 -1.67
N TRP A 286 12.31 2.12 -1.35
CA TRP A 286 12.65 2.49 0.03
C TRP A 286 11.43 2.50 0.95
N VAL A 287 10.29 2.98 0.46
CA VAL A 287 9.03 2.94 1.21
C VAL A 287 8.55 1.51 1.40
N TYR A 288 8.69 0.65 0.38
CA TYR A 288 8.43 -0.79 0.49
C TYR A 288 9.29 -1.45 1.58
N LEU A 289 10.61 -1.24 1.55
CA LEU A 289 11.51 -1.81 2.54
C LEU A 289 11.16 -1.35 3.96
N SER A 290 10.74 -0.09 4.10
CA SER A 290 10.30 0.47 5.38
C SER A 290 9.01 -0.17 5.86
N ALA A 291 8.02 -0.35 4.98
CA ALA A 291 6.76 -1.02 5.29
C ALA A 291 6.99 -2.47 5.71
N SER A 292 7.75 -3.24 4.92
CA SER A 292 8.08 -4.63 5.23
C SER A 292 8.84 -4.75 6.55
N PHE A 293 9.77 -3.83 6.83
CA PHE A 293 10.51 -3.82 8.10
C PHE A 293 9.58 -3.61 9.30
N LEU A 294 8.68 -2.64 9.25
CA LEU A 294 7.73 -2.37 10.34
C LEU A 294 6.82 -3.56 10.59
N TRP A 295 6.22 -4.10 9.53
CA TRP A 295 5.31 -5.25 9.63
C TRP A 295 6.01 -6.50 10.16
N VAL A 296 7.15 -6.88 9.57
CA VAL A 296 7.91 -8.07 10.01
C VAL A 296 8.38 -7.91 11.45
N SER A 297 8.79 -6.69 11.84
CA SER A 297 9.22 -6.42 13.22
C SER A 297 8.11 -6.68 14.22
N GLU A 298 6.88 -6.23 13.93
CA GLU A 298 5.73 -6.51 14.78
C GLU A 298 5.43 -8.00 14.87
N MET A 299 5.35 -8.68 13.71
CA MET A 299 5.00 -10.10 13.64
C MET A 299 5.97 -10.98 14.44
N LEU A 300 7.26 -10.62 14.47
CA LEU A 300 8.30 -11.38 15.17
C LEU A 300 8.47 -10.98 16.63
N PHE A 301 8.53 -9.67 16.89
CA PHE A 301 9.09 -9.16 18.15
C PHE A 301 8.05 -8.60 19.11
N CYS A 302 6.78 -8.55 18.72
CA CYS A 302 5.74 -8.00 19.60
C CYS A 302 5.73 -8.65 20.99
N HIS A 303 5.83 -9.99 21.10
CA HIS A 303 5.77 -10.65 22.42
C HIS A 303 7.01 -10.36 23.26
N ASP A 304 8.18 -10.42 22.63
CA ASP A 304 9.45 -10.08 23.26
C ASP A 304 9.46 -8.63 23.78
N ALA A 305 8.81 -7.71 23.05
CA ALA A 305 8.74 -6.30 23.38
C ALA A 305 7.67 -5.99 24.44
N THR A 306 6.46 -6.55 24.35
CA THR A 306 5.31 -6.14 25.19
C THR A 306 5.05 -7.07 26.38
N THR A 307 5.40 -8.35 26.31
CA THR A 307 5.13 -9.34 27.37
C THR A 307 6.40 -9.70 28.14
N ASP A 308 7.47 -10.05 27.43
CA ASP A 308 8.74 -10.44 28.06
C ASP A 308 9.59 -9.22 28.48
N PHE A 309 9.22 -8.02 28.03
CA PHE A 309 9.93 -6.76 28.28
C PHE A 309 11.45 -6.83 28.00
N ARG A 310 11.87 -7.65 27.02
CA ARG A 310 13.29 -7.91 26.73
C ARG A 310 14.05 -6.65 26.35
N TRP A 311 13.34 -5.66 25.82
CA TRP A 311 13.90 -4.40 25.31
C TRP A 311 13.55 -3.20 26.21
N GLY A 312 13.21 -3.47 27.47
CA GLY A 312 12.83 -2.49 28.47
C GLY A 312 11.32 -2.49 28.74
N ALA A 313 10.94 -1.97 29.90
CA ALA A 313 9.56 -2.03 30.41
C ALA A 313 8.69 -0.81 30.03
N THR A 314 9.21 0.15 29.26
CA THR A 314 8.53 1.41 28.98
C THR A 314 8.47 1.73 27.48
N LEU A 315 9.59 2.16 26.89
CA LEU A 315 9.62 2.68 25.52
C LEU A 315 9.31 1.60 24.47
N ALA A 316 9.92 0.42 24.58
CA ALA A 316 9.71 -0.66 23.62
C ALA A 316 8.26 -1.15 23.59
N PRO A 317 7.61 -1.47 24.74
CA PRO A 317 6.19 -1.78 24.77
C PRO A 317 5.32 -0.71 24.11
N TRP A 318 5.55 0.57 24.44
CA TRP A 318 4.78 1.67 23.88
C TRP A 318 4.94 1.79 22.35
N ILE A 319 6.16 1.65 21.84
CA ILE A 319 6.44 1.70 20.39
C ILE A 319 5.70 0.56 19.68
N PHE A 320 5.77 -0.66 20.21
CA PHE A 320 5.14 -1.83 19.61
C PHE A 320 3.61 -1.79 19.69
N ASP A 321 3.07 -1.34 20.83
CA ASP A 321 1.63 -1.18 21.06
C ASP A 321 1.04 -0.07 20.18
N ARG A 322 1.74 1.07 19.99
CA ARG A 322 1.11 2.27 19.39
C ARG A 322 1.64 2.73 18.06
N ALA A 323 2.87 2.37 17.69
CA ALA A 323 3.59 3.06 16.63
C ALA A 323 4.03 2.15 15.48
N ILE A 324 4.39 0.88 15.73
CA ILE A 324 4.93 0.01 14.67
C ILE A 324 3.89 -0.24 13.58
N HIS A 325 2.72 -0.79 13.92
CA HIS A 325 1.70 -1.11 12.92
C HIS A 325 1.01 0.14 12.34
N ALA A 326 0.79 1.17 13.17
CA ALA A 326 0.37 2.48 12.67
C ALA A 326 1.38 3.09 11.67
N GLY A 327 2.68 2.90 11.90
CA GLY A 327 3.74 3.27 10.96
C GLY A 327 3.71 2.41 9.68
N TRP A 328 3.36 1.13 9.81
CA TRP A 328 3.11 0.27 8.65
C TRP A 328 1.98 0.84 7.80
N HIS A 329 0.83 1.22 8.36
CA HIS A 329 -0.25 1.89 7.60
C HIS A 329 0.24 3.13 6.85
N CYS A 330 1.04 3.98 7.49
CA CYS A 330 1.58 5.17 6.84
C CYS A 330 2.45 4.83 5.62
N THR A 331 3.34 3.85 5.78
CA THR A 331 4.30 3.46 4.73
C THR A 331 3.64 2.65 3.62
N SER A 332 2.76 1.71 3.94
CA SER A 332 2.03 0.90 2.96
C SER A 332 1.00 1.71 2.17
N ALA A 333 0.32 2.68 2.79
CA ALA A 333 -0.57 3.60 2.07
C ALA A 333 0.20 4.46 1.04
N LEU A 334 1.37 4.97 1.43
CA LEU A 334 2.24 5.73 0.52
C LEU A 334 2.82 4.85 -0.59
N LEU A 335 3.21 3.61 -0.29
CA LEU A 335 3.65 2.60 -1.26
C LEU A 335 2.57 2.36 -2.33
N VAL A 336 1.34 2.05 -1.91
CA VAL A 336 0.22 1.81 -2.82
C VAL A 336 -0.04 3.05 -3.69
N PHE A 337 -0.06 4.24 -3.08
CA PHE A 337 -0.23 5.50 -3.83
C PHE A 337 0.87 5.71 -4.88
N MET A 338 2.14 5.48 -4.53
CA MET A 338 3.27 5.65 -5.44
C MET A 338 3.30 4.62 -6.56
N THR A 339 2.95 3.36 -6.30
CA THR A 339 2.74 2.36 -7.37
C THR A 339 1.68 2.84 -8.36
N ILE A 340 0.56 3.40 -7.89
CA ILE A 340 -0.44 3.99 -8.80
C ILE A 340 0.17 5.13 -9.62
N GLN A 341 1.00 6.01 -9.04
CA GLN A 341 1.68 7.09 -9.77
C GLN A 341 2.67 6.57 -10.82
N ILE A 342 3.47 5.55 -10.48
CA ILE A 342 4.43 4.90 -11.39
C ILE A 342 3.68 4.38 -12.62
N LEU A 343 2.64 3.60 -12.39
CA LEU A 343 1.84 2.99 -13.45
C LEU A 343 1.07 4.03 -14.27
N LEU A 344 0.57 5.09 -13.63
CA LEU A 344 -0.06 6.21 -14.32
C LEU A 344 0.93 6.98 -15.20
N SER A 345 2.16 7.17 -14.75
CA SER A 345 3.21 7.86 -15.53
C SER A 345 3.55 7.10 -16.80
N VAL A 346 3.77 5.78 -16.68
CA VAL A 346 4.06 4.89 -17.80
C VAL A 346 2.91 4.89 -18.77
N TRP A 347 1.70 4.61 -18.28
CA TRP A 347 0.53 4.52 -19.15
C TRP A 347 0.22 5.85 -19.83
N GLY A 348 0.23 6.97 -19.10
CA GLY A 348 -0.03 8.28 -19.68
C GLY A 348 1.01 8.69 -20.72
N PHE A 349 2.28 8.32 -20.52
CA PHE A 349 3.33 8.50 -21.53
C PHE A 349 3.04 7.68 -22.79
N GLN A 350 2.68 6.40 -22.64
CA GLN A 350 2.27 5.53 -23.75
C GLN A 350 1.04 6.07 -24.50
N GLN A 351 0.12 6.71 -23.79
CA GLN A 351 -1.06 7.32 -24.39
C GLN A 351 -0.78 8.66 -25.09
N GLY A 352 0.43 9.21 -24.96
CA GLY A 352 0.82 10.49 -25.56
C GLY A 352 0.19 11.70 -24.87
N TRP A 353 -0.01 11.64 -23.55
CA TRP A 353 -0.66 12.72 -22.78
C TRP A 353 0.18 13.98 -22.59
N GLY A 354 1.43 13.96 -23.04
CA GLY A 354 2.41 15.01 -22.79
C GLY A 354 3.62 14.43 -22.05
N GLU A 355 4.57 15.30 -21.74
CA GLU A 355 5.70 14.92 -20.89
C GLU A 355 5.21 14.84 -19.42
N PRO A 356 5.35 13.67 -18.77
CA PRO A 356 5.04 13.57 -17.36
C PRO A 356 6.06 14.37 -16.54
N GLN A 357 5.59 14.96 -15.44
CA GLN A 357 6.38 15.71 -14.49
C GLN A 357 6.03 15.24 -13.08
N LEU A 358 7.04 15.13 -12.22
CA LEU A 358 6.84 14.93 -10.79
C LEU A 358 6.53 16.26 -10.13
N ARG A 359 5.43 16.29 -9.38
CA ARG A 359 5.04 17.42 -8.55
C ARG A 359 4.74 16.95 -7.14
N TRP A 360 4.67 17.91 -6.23
CA TRP A 360 4.47 17.65 -4.81
C TRP A 360 3.24 18.36 -4.29
N PHE A 361 2.31 17.60 -3.71
CA PHE A 361 1.15 18.15 -3.00
C PHE A 361 0.82 17.24 -1.82
N GLY A 362 1.58 17.38 -0.73
CA GLY A 362 1.52 16.46 0.42
C GLY A 362 2.14 15.08 0.16
N ALA A 363 2.02 14.56 -1.06
CA ALA A 363 2.66 13.34 -1.56
C ALA A 363 3.17 13.56 -3.01
N PRO A 364 4.09 12.73 -3.52
CA PRO A 364 4.58 12.87 -4.89
C PRO A 364 3.52 12.39 -5.88
N TYR A 365 3.16 13.23 -6.85
CA TYR A 365 2.17 12.88 -7.86
C TYR A 365 2.65 13.22 -9.27
N VAL A 366 2.10 12.49 -10.24
CA VAL A 366 2.45 12.66 -11.66
C VAL A 366 1.46 13.61 -12.32
N TYR A 367 2.01 14.66 -12.92
CA TYR A 367 1.28 15.65 -13.69
C TYR A 367 1.67 15.56 -15.17
N PHE A 368 0.73 15.81 -16.07
CA PHE A 368 1.01 15.86 -17.51
C PHE A 368 0.79 17.29 -18.01
N GLU A 369 1.84 17.88 -18.56
CA GLU A 369 1.72 19.19 -19.20
C GLU A 369 0.96 19.06 -20.52
N LYS A 370 -0.12 19.85 -20.68
CA LYS A 370 -0.86 19.89 -21.95
C LYS A 370 0.11 20.34 -23.03
N LYS A 371 0.21 19.59 -24.13
CA LYS A 371 0.82 20.12 -25.36
C LYS A 371 0.06 21.39 -25.75
N THR A 372 0.69 22.55 -25.56
CA THR A 372 0.28 23.78 -26.22
C THR A 372 0.26 23.44 -27.70
N ARG A 373 -0.92 23.47 -28.33
CA ARG A 373 -0.99 23.37 -29.79
C ARG A 373 -0.10 24.52 -30.29
N GLN A 374 1.05 24.19 -30.86
CA GLN A 374 1.80 25.16 -31.65
C GLN A 374 0.82 25.60 -32.75
N ALA A 375 0.43 26.87 -32.67
CA ALA A 375 -0.56 27.49 -33.56
C ALA A 375 0.04 27.69 -34.95
#